data_AF-A0A1F3K5V2-F1
#
_entry.id   AF-A0A1F3K5V2-F1
#
_cell.length_a   1.000
_cell.length_b   1.000
_cell.length_c   1.000
_cell.angle_alpha   90.00
_cell.angle_beta   90.00
_cell.angle_gamma   90.00
#
_symmetry.space_group_name_H-M   'P 1'
#
loop_
_entity.id
_entity.type
_entity.pdbx_description
1 polymer ?
#
loop_
_entity_poly.entity_id
_entity_poly.type
_entity_poly.pdbx_seq_one_letter_code
_entity_poly.pdbx_strand_id
1 'polypeptide(L)'
;MNVKNMVKIMKQFFYAVIWILIWPLKGYTQEPDKYVLMMDLTLFDFQENTQPNHPYPSMVQASEWSATFYDLSFWGIHQSATHVIKNRKNTVGGKLGQKSFEYVLGLAFSKYGSELPIPLGVWAHEAYHCAVLGATGLKPVNGNSLVHRWDGTVYGIPDEELSRLKNENPAQLLHSYVAGVQSEIHSTQTNVLTDFYNNRSFYKNALYLYNAWYVYNYFKFSTGSASDSVKILAPPHEDPDPFYRDFAGADLTAWVYDMYTPLEPYQNRDAFPNGDGVNRRIGFSDLSKDGQDFLKRQKSLSLLNLVNPSIFMINKIKVSGNLSFLFFMQYTPTHFGNEIAFYLPFKIKQTNQLFALHTYQNMQKSYLGLQYGIFEISPFHNKKILLGGSLNVWSQPENQSYFDKTGKFGGNIELQGNYNLGRGFSSRLTIGYKTDGWMIGNPYLSSKVLIKAGLAFRLVESI
;
A
#
# COMPACT_ATOMS: atom_id res chain seq x y z
N MET A 1 -17.59 -5.86 15.16
CA MET A 1 -16.98 -7.01 15.86
C MET A 1 -16.41 -6.54 17.19
N ASN A 2 -16.72 -7.18 18.33
CA ASN A 2 -16.24 -6.75 19.66
C ASN A 2 -14.73 -7.05 19.82
N VAL A 3 -13.96 -6.12 20.41
CA VAL A 3 -12.50 -6.22 20.66
C VAL A 3 -12.10 -7.57 21.31
N LYS A 4 -12.92 -8.08 22.22
CA LYS A 4 -12.70 -9.40 22.85
C LYS A 4 -12.71 -10.56 21.85
N ASN A 5 -13.57 -10.50 20.83
CA ASN A 5 -13.62 -11.52 19.79
C ASN A 5 -12.41 -11.40 18.85
N MET A 6 -11.93 -10.20 18.58
CA MET A 6 -10.73 -9.98 17.76
C MET A 6 -9.47 -10.53 18.43
N VAL A 7 -9.27 -10.27 19.73
CA VAL A 7 -8.14 -10.84 20.50
C VAL A 7 -8.20 -12.37 20.53
N LYS A 8 -9.40 -12.95 20.66
CA LYS A 8 -9.59 -14.41 20.61
C LYS A 8 -9.22 -14.98 19.23
N ILE A 9 -9.66 -14.34 18.15
CA ILE A 9 -9.32 -14.72 16.78
C ILE A 9 -7.80 -14.60 16.55
N MET A 10 -7.16 -13.53 17.01
CA MET A 10 -5.70 -13.36 16.89
C MET A 10 -4.92 -14.43 17.65
N LYS A 11 -5.35 -14.82 18.86
CA LYS A 11 -4.74 -15.92 19.60
C LYS A 11 -4.90 -17.25 18.87
N GLN A 12 -6.11 -17.56 18.40
CA GLN A 12 -6.39 -18.78 17.63
C GLN A 12 -5.57 -18.82 16.33
N PHE A 13 -5.43 -17.67 15.66
CA PHE A 13 -4.59 -17.50 14.49
C PHE A 13 -3.12 -17.78 14.80
N PHE A 14 -2.59 -17.20 15.87
CA PHE A 14 -1.22 -17.43 16.31
C PHE A 14 -0.94 -18.91 16.60
N TYR A 15 -1.86 -19.61 17.29
CA TYR A 15 -1.73 -21.05 17.52
C TYR A 15 -1.84 -21.87 16.22
N ALA A 16 -2.72 -21.49 15.28
CA ALA A 16 -2.83 -22.15 13.98
C ALA A 16 -1.56 -21.99 13.14
N VAL A 17 -0.94 -20.80 13.16
CA VAL A 17 0.36 -20.55 12.51
C VAL A 17 1.46 -21.41 13.12
N ILE A 18 1.53 -21.51 14.45
CA ILE A 18 2.47 -22.40 15.15
C ILE A 18 2.26 -23.87 14.75
N TRP A 19 1.01 -24.33 14.66
CA TRP A 19 0.70 -25.70 14.22
C TRP A 19 1.10 -25.97 12.77
N ILE A 20 0.92 -25.01 11.86
CA ILE A 20 1.38 -25.09 10.47
C ILE A 20 2.91 -25.12 10.38
N LEU A 21 3.60 -24.37 11.24
CA LEU A 21 5.08 -24.35 11.32
C LEU A 21 5.69 -25.69 11.78
N ILE A 22 4.94 -26.49 12.55
CA ILE A 22 5.40 -27.78 13.09
C ILE A 22 5.12 -28.94 12.12
N TRP A 23 4.32 -28.74 11.07
CA TRP A 23 4.00 -29.82 10.13
C TRP A 23 5.21 -30.18 9.25
N PRO A 24 5.68 -31.44 9.22
CA PRO A 24 6.79 -31.85 8.36
C PRO A 24 6.33 -31.86 6.90
N LEU A 25 6.60 -30.79 6.16
CA LEU A 25 6.41 -30.75 4.71
C LEU A 25 7.51 -31.56 4.04
N LYS A 26 7.21 -32.83 3.72
CA LYS A 26 8.03 -33.66 2.83
C LYS A 26 8.09 -33.03 1.43
N GLY A 27 9.25 -33.19 0.80
CA GLY A 27 9.63 -32.52 -0.44
C GLY A 27 8.66 -32.76 -1.59
N TYR A 28 8.20 -31.65 -2.19
CA TYR A 28 7.52 -31.65 -3.47
C TYR A 28 8.35 -30.84 -4.46
N THR A 29 8.46 -31.40 -5.66
CA THR A 29 9.05 -30.89 -6.91
C THR A 29 9.48 -29.42 -6.86
N GLN A 30 10.78 -29.20 -7.07
CA GLN A 30 11.35 -27.87 -7.26
C GLN A 30 10.78 -27.26 -8.55
N GLU A 31 10.26 -26.04 -8.45
CA GLU A 31 10.13 -25.20 -9.63
C GLU A 31 11.57 -24.94 -10.13
N PRO A 32 11.85 -25.15 -11.44
CA PRO A 32 13.21 -25.17 -11.97
C PRO A 32 13.87 -23.78 -11.92
N ASP A 33 13.06 -22.73 -11.97
CA ASP A 33 13.52 -21.35 -11.99
C ASP A 33 13.49 -20.72 -10.59
N LYS A 34 14.56 -20.01 -10.27
CA LYS A 34 14.68 -19.24 -9.04
C LYS A 34 15.03 -17.79 -9.37
N TYR A 35 14.07 -16.90 -9.14
CA TYR A 35 14.26 -15.47 -9.40
C TYR A 35 15.21 -14.86 -8.37
N VAL A 36 16.24 -14.19 -8.86
CA VAL A 36 17.28 -13.52 -8.08
C VAL A 36 17.04 -12.02 -8.02
N LEU A 37 16.46 -11.43 -9.05
CA LEU A 37 16.08 -10.01 -9.06
C LEU A 37 14.86 -9.83 -9.95
N MET A 38 13.90 -9.03 -9.48
CA MET A 38 12.73 -8.64 -10.25
C MET A 38 12.62 -7.12 -10.18
N MET A 39 12.57 -6.47 -11.34
CA MET A 39 12.37 -5.03 -11.43
C MET A 39 11.21 -4.79 -12.37
N ASP A 40 10.30 -3.92 -11.95
CA ASP A 40 9.12 -3.54 -12.71
C ASP A 40 9.07 -2.01 -12.76
N LEU A 41 8.87 -1.48 -13.95
CA LEU A 41 8.93 -0.06 -14.20
C LEU A 41 7.87 0.35 -15.21
N THR A 42 6.75 0.88 -14.72
CA THR A 42 5.79 1.62 -15.53
C THR A 42 6.43 2.93 -15.97
N LEU A 43 6.61 3.06 -17.28
CA LEU A 43 7.19 4.23 -17.92
C LEU A 43 6.13 5.26 -18.26
N PHE A 44 4.90 4.80 -18.49
CA PHE A 44 3.79 5.63 -18.88
C PHE A 44 2.48 5.12 -18.28
N ASP A 45 1.77 5.99 -17.58
CA ASP A 45 0.41 5.85 -17.10
C ASP A 45 -0.44 6.95 -17.75
N PHE A 46 -1.30 6.58 -18.68
CA PHE A 46 -2.01 7.53 -19.55
C PHE A 46 -2.82 8.55 -18.75
N GLN A 47 -3.55 8.13 -17.71
CA GLN A 47 -4.44 9.06 -17.01
C GLN A 47 -3.68 10.09 -16.20
N GLU A 48 -2.63 9.66 -15.50
CA GLU A 48 -1.88 10.51 -14.56
C GLU A 48 -0.75 11.28 -15.27
N ASN A 49 -0.06 10.71 -16.26
CA ASN A 49 1.04 11.40 -16.96
C ASN A 49 0.58 12.37 -18.06
N THR A 50 -0.69 12.31 -18.49
CA THR A 50 -1.23 13.28 -19.48
C THR A 50 -1.93 14.47 -18.83
N GLN A 51 -2.05 14.50 -17.51
CA GLN A 51 -2.65 15.66 -16.85
C GLN A 51 -1.68 16.84 -16.89
N PRO A 52 -2.13 18.03 -17.32
CA PRO A 52 -1.26 19.20 -17.48
C PRO A 52 -0.61 19.68 -16.17
N ASN A 53 -1.14 19.23 -15.02
CA ASN A 53 -0.72 19.68 -13.69
C ASN A 53 -0.12 18.55 -12.82
N HIS A 54 0.14 17.36 -13.36
CA HIS A 54 0.66 16.23 -12.59
C HIS A 54 2.08 15.85 -13.03
N PRO A 55 3.13 16.50 -12.50
CA PRO A 55 4.51 16.17 -12.84
C PRO A 55 5.05 14.95 -12.08
N TYR A 56 4.23 14.32 -11.23
CA TYR A 56 4.65 13.24 -10.34
C TYR A 56 4.43 11.85 -10.95
N PRO A 57 5.15 10.83 -10.46
CA PRO A 57 4.84 9.45 -10.77
C PRO A 57 3.40 9.13 -10.36
N SER A 58 2.71 8.34 -11.18
CA SER A 58 1.41 7.80 -10.80
C SER A 58 1.50 6.94 -9.53
N MET A 59 0.37 6.67 -8.87
CA MET A 59 0.35 5.73 -7.73
C MET A 59 1.00 4.37 -8.08
N VAL A 60 0.78 3.89 -9.30
CA VAL A 60 1.35 2.63 -9.78
C VAL A 60 2.85 2.77 -10.03
N GLN A 61 3.28 3.86 -10.68
CA GLN A 61 4.71 4.14 -10.86
C GLN A 61 5.41 4.23 -9.51
N ALA A 62 4.87 4.97 -8.54
CA ALA A 62 5.44 5.11 -7.21
C ALA A 62 5.58 3.74 -6.50
N SER A 63 4.55 2.88 -6.57
CA SER A 63 4.60 1.53 -6.00
C SER A 63 5.61 0.62 -6.68
N GLU A 64 5.68 0.62 -8.01
CA GLU A 64 6.61 -0.22 -8.75
C GLU A 64 8.07 0.23 -8.58
N TRP A 65 8.31 1.54 -8.55
CA TRP A 65 9.63 2.10 -8.27
C TRP A 65 10.05 1.71 -6.86
N SER A 66 9.17 1.89 -5.87
CA SER A 66 9.44 1.47 -4.50
C SER A 66 9.73 -0.03 -4.39
N ALA A 67 8.90 -0.88 -5.00
CA ALA A 67 9.11 -2.33 -5.01
C ALA A 67 10.46 -2.71 -5.65
N THR A 68 10.84 -2.04 -6.73
CA THR A 68 12.13 -2.25 -7.43
C THR A 68 13.32 -1.86 -6.55
N PHE A 69 13.27 -0.71 -5.88
CA PHE A 69 14.33 -0.28 -4.97
C PHE A 69 14.45 -1.22 -3.77
N TYR A 70 13.33 -1.64 -3.18
CA TYR A 70 13.36 -2.67 -2.13
C TYR A 70 13.92 -4.00 -2.65
N ASP A 71 13.58 -4.44 -3.87
CA ASP A 71 14.13 -5.68 -4.43
C ASP A 71 15.65 -5.61 -4.63
N LEU A 72 16.16 -4.48 -5.13
CA LEU A 72 17.61 -4.25 -5.26
C LEU A 72 18.31 -4.29 -3.90
N SER A 73 17.75 -3.63 -2.88
CA SER A 73 18.34 -3.58 -1.55
C SER A 73 18.29 -4.93 -0.85
N PHE A 74 17.17 -5.65 -0.92
CA PHE A 74 17.05 -7.00 -0.33
C PHE A 74 17.92 -8.02 -1.07
N TRP A 75 18.13 -7.86 -2.39
CA TRP A 75 19.12 -8.63 -3.13
C TRP A 75 20.54 -8.36 -2.59
N GLY A 76 20.92 -7.10 -2.39
CA GLY A 76 22.21 -6.72 -1.79
C GLY A 76 22.41 -7.29 -0.39
N ILE A 77 21.37 -7.27 0.46
CA ILE A 77 21.37 -7.89 1.78
C ILE A 77 21.57 -9.41 1.67
N HIS A 78 20.85 -10.08 0.76
CA HIS A 78 21.00 -11.50 0.51
C HIS A 78 22.43 -11.84 0.07
N GLN A 79 23.00 -11.08 -0.88
CA GLN A 79 24.38 -11.28 -1.32
C GLN A 79 25.35 -11.12 -0.14
N SER A 80 25.17 -10.08 0.68
CA SER A 80 26.02 -9.85 1.86
C SER A 80 25.91 -11.00 2.87
N ALA A 81 24.70 -11.48 3.15
CA ALA A 81 24.46 -12.61 4.05
C ALA A 81 25.18 -13.88 3.57
N THR A 82 25.16 -14.14 2.26
CA THR A 82 25.84 -15.31 1.68
C THR A 82 27.36 -15.25 1.79
N HIS A 83 27.95 -14.06 1.83
CA HIS A 83 29.40 -13.85 2.00
C HIS A 83 29.82 -13.92 3.47
N VAL A 84 29.05 -13.34 4.39
CA VAL A 84 29.37 -13.27 5.82
C VAL A 84 29.18 -14.62 6.52
N ILE A 85 28.11 -15.35 6.20
CA ILE A 85 27.74 -16.57 6.92
C ILE A 85 28.33 -17.81 6.24
N LYS A 86 29.40 -18.35 6.84
CA LYS A 86 30.06 -19.60 6.40
C LYS A 86 29.18 -20.83 6.66
N ASN A 87 29.34 -21.90 5.87
CA ASN A 87 28.57 -23.17 5.97
C ASN A 87 27.03 -23.08 5.78
N ARG A 88 26.53 -21.97 5.20
CA ARG A 88 25.11 -21.66 5.00
C ARG A 88 24.25 -22.73 4.30
N LYS A 89 24.83 -23.56 3.43
CA LYS A 89 24.10 -24.61 2.70
C LYS A 89 24.09 -25.97 3.43
N ASN A 90 25.02 -26.19 4.36
CA ASN A 90 25.41 -27.52 4.82
C ASN A 90 24.87 -27.88 6.20
N THR A 91 24.47 -26.90 7.02
CA THR A 91 23.93 -27.15 8.37
C THR A 91 22.59 -26.43 8.59
N VAL A 92 21.76 -26.98 9.46
CA VAL A 92 20.49 -26.33 9.89
C VAL A 92 20.78 -24.97 10.55
N GLY A 93 21.82 -24.91 11.40
CA GLY A 93 22.25 -23.68 12.05
C GLY A 93 22.72 -22.60 11.06
N GLY A 94 23.46 -22.98 10.01
CA GLY A 94 23.89 -22.05 8.95
C GLY A 94 22.71 -21.47 8.17
N LYS A 95 21.71 -22.30 7.83
CA LYS A 95 20.48 -21.85 7.16
C LYS A 95 19.66 -20.90 8.03
N LEU A 96 19.51 -21.21 9.32
CA LEU A 96 18.81 -20.35 10.27
C LEU A 96 19.55 -19.03 10.47
N GLY A 97 20.88 -19.08 10.65
CA GLY A 97 21.71 -17.88 10.79
C GLY A 97 21.57 -16.95 9.59
N GLN A 98 21.59 -17.49 8.36
CA GLN A 98 21.40 -16.70 7.15
C GLN A 98 20.03 -16.01 7.13
N LYS A 99 18.95 -16.76 7.35
CA LYS A 99 17.59 -16.20 7.35
C LYS A 99 17.40 -15.14 8.43
N SER A 100 17.93 -15.37 9.63
CA SER A 100 17.85 -14.41 10.73
C SER A 100 18.62 -13.11 10.41
N PHE A 101 19.80 -13.23 9.82
CA PHE A 101 20.59 -12.07 9.38
C PHE A 101 19.87 -11.27 8.31
N GLU A 102 19.36 -11.93 7.27
CA GLU A 102 18.57 -11.30 6.20
C GLU A 102 17.33 -10.60 6.76
N TYR A 103 16.64 -11.23 7.70
CA TYR A 103 15.44 -10.66 8.32
C TYR A 103 15.77 -9.41 9.16
N VAL A 104 16.80 -9.48 10.02
CA VAL A 104 17.19 -8.36 10.89
C VAL A 104 17.71 -7.18 10.07
N LEU A 105 18.61 -7.42 9.12
CA LEU A 105 19.09 -6.35 8.24
C LEU A 105 18.00 -5.82 7.32
N GLY A 106 17.13 -6.70 6.81
CA GLY A 106 15.97 -6.29 6.02
C GLY A 106 15.02 -5.39 6.82
N LEU A 107 14.82 -5.67 8.10
CA LEU A 107 13.98 -4.85 8.99
C LEU A 107 14.64 -3.50 9.29
N ALA A 108 15.94 -3.50 9.59
CA ALA A 108 16.70 -2.27 9.80
C ALA A 108 16.69 -1.39 8.53
N PHE A 109 16.94 -1.99 7.37
CA PHE A 109 16.87 -1.30 6.08
C PHE A 109 15.46 -0.78 5.80
N SER A 110 14.42 -1.58 6.03
CA SER A 110 13.03 -1.12 5.81
C SER A 110 12.70 0.07 6.71
N LYS A 111 13.18 0.09 7.96
CA LYS A 111 12.92 1.18 8.91
C LYS A 111 13.68 2.47 8.62
N TYR A 112 14.98 2.39 8.32
CA TYR A 112 15.81 3.57 8.15
C TYR A 112 15.93 4.00 6.69
N GLY A 113 15.84 3.03 5.76
CA GLY A 113 15.83 3.28 4.33
C GLY A 113 14.51 3.89 3.84
N SER A 114 13.38 3.60 4.51
CA SER A 114 12.08 4.22 4.18
C SER A 114 12.08 5.73 4.32
N GLU A 115 12.90 6.27 5.23
CA GLU A 115 13.04 7.70 5.47
C GLU A 115 13.90 8.38 4.40
N LEU A 116 14.61 7.66 3.54
CA LEU A 116 15.48 8.28 2.54
C LEU A 116 14.65 9.00 1.46
N PRO A 117 15.16 10.11 0.88
CA PRO A 117 14.43 10.91 -0.10
C PRO A 117 14.54 10.33 -1.53
N ILE A 118 14.48 9.00 -1.62
CA ILE A 118 14.52 8.18 -2.84
C ILE A 118 13.28 7.29 -2.86
N PRO A 119 12.94 6.62 -3.99
CA PRO A 119 11.73 5.79 -4.08
C PRO A 119 11.67 4.59 -3.12
N LEU A 120 11.39 4.86 -1.86
CA LEU A 120 11.21 3.97 -0.70
C LEU A 120 10.09 4.56 0.17
N GLY A 121 9.79 3.92 1.30
CA GLY A 121 8.62 4.19 2.17
C GLY A 121 8.01 5.59 2.09
N VAL A 122 8.61 6.58 2.78
CA VAL A 122 8.05 7.95 2.89
C VAL A 122 7.95 8.65 1.53
N TRP A 123 8.87 8.40 0.58
CA TRP A 123 8.75 8.98 -0.76
C TRP A 123 7.50 8.47 -1.47
N ALA A 124 7.23 7.16 -1.37
CA ALA A 124 6.05 6.56 -1.97
C ALA A 124 4.76 7.00 -1.26
N HIS A 125 4.83 7.19 0.07
CA HIS A 125 3.77 7.78 0.88
C HIS A 125 3.37 9.17 0.35
N GLU A 126 4.32 10.08 0.24
CA GLU A 126 4.09 11.43 -0.28
C GLU A 126 3.68 11.44 -1.76
N ALA A 127 4.19 10.51 -2.56
CA ALA A 127 3.78 10.38 -3.96
C ALA A 127 2.30 9.99 -4.10
N TYR A 128 1.76 9.20 -3.17
CA TYR A 128 0.34 8.86 -3.15
C TYR A 128 -0.54 10.06 -2.83
N HIS A 129 -0.17 10.88 -1.83
CA HIS A 129 -0.83 12.16 -1.57
C HIS A 129 -0.81 13.04 -2.82
N CYS A 130 0.36 13.18 -3.45
CA CYS A 130 0.53 13.96 -4.67
C CYS A 130 -0.37 13.47 -5.82
N ALA A 131 -0.52 12.15 -6.01
CA ALA A 131 -1.36 11.59 -7.05
C ALA A 131 -2.86 11.89 -6.82
N VAL A 132 -3.36 11.78 -5.59
CA VAL A 132 -4.77 12.08 -5.27
C VAL A 132 -5.08 13.56 -5.43
N LEU A 133 -4.17 14.43 -4.97
CA LEU A 133 -4.31 15.88 -5.12
C LEU A 133 -4.12 16.31 -6.60
N GLY A 134 -3.20 15.68 -7.32
CA GLY A 134 -3.01 15.92 -8.75
C GLY A 134 -4.24 15.58 -9.58
N ALA A 135 -4.98 14.52 -9.21
CA ALA A 135 -6.21 14.11 -9.87
C ALA A 135 -7.34 15.17 -9.83
N THR A 136 -7.23 16.20 -8.98
CA THR A 136 -8.14 17.36 -8.93
C THR A 136 -7.64 18.57 -9.71
N GLY A 137 -6.48 18.45 -10.36
CA GLY A 137 -5.82 19.54 -11.07
C GLY A 137 -4.94 20.42 -10.20
N LEU A 138 -4.77 20.10 -8.91
CA LEU A 138 -3.81 20.77 -8.03
C LEU A 138 -2.36 20.39 -8.39
N LYS A 139 -1.40 21.19 -7.90
CA LYS A 139 0.04 21.00 -8.12
C LYS A 139 0.77 20.76 -6.80
N PRO A 140 0.49 19.64 -6.09
CA PRO A 140 1.20 19.29 -4.87
C PRO A 140 2.69 19.11 -5.15
N VAL A 141 3.56 19.15 -4.14
CA VAL A 141 4.99 18.85 -4.28
C VAL A 141 5.41 17.86 -3.21
N ASN A 142 6.04 16.75 -3.65
CA ASN A 142 6.59 15.74 -2.76
C ASN A 142 7.86 16.28 -2.05
N GLY A 143 7.74 16.53 -0.74
CA GLY A 143 8.77 17.01 0.17
C GLY A 143 9.68 15.92 0.75
N ASN A 144 9.62 14.70 0.23
CA ASN A 144 10.58 13.63 0.54
C ASN A 144 11.42 13.25 -0.70
N SER A 145 12.06 14.23 -1.34
CA SER A 145 12.74 14.08 -2.62
C SER A 145 14.13 14.72 -2.62
N LEU A 146 15.13 14.02 -3.17
CA LEU A 146 16.52 14.51 -3.27
C LEU A 146 16.65 15.88 -3.96
N VAL A 147 15.71 16.25 -4.83
CA VAL A 147 15.77 17.49 -5.62
C VAL A 147 14.98 18.65 -5.00
N HIS A 148 14.21 18.41 -3.93
CA HIS A 148 13.35 19.42 -3.31
C HIS A 148 13.64 19.51 -1.81
N ARG A 149 12.82 18.86 -0.98
CA ARG A 149 12.92 18.82 0.47
C ARG A 149 13.07 17.39 0.94
N TRP A 150 13.52 17.23 2.17
CA TRP A 150 13.59 15.94 2.87
C TRP A 150 13.01 16.10 4.27
N ASP A 151 11.71 16.36 4.33
CA ASP A 151 10.96 16.60 5.57
C ASP A 151 9.69 15.75 5.69
N GLY A 152 9.37 14.92 4.69
CA GLY A 152 8.21 14.04 4.73
C GLY A 152 6.88 14.80 4.65
N THR A 153 6.83 15.85 3.84
CA THR A 153 5.62 16.67 3.63
C THR A 153 5.11 16.62 2.20
N VAL A 154 3.86 17.01 1.99
CA VAL A 154 3.34 17.42 0.67
C VAL A 154 2.92 18.87 0.74
N TYR A 155 3.57 19.74 -0.06
CA TYR A 155 3.34 21.19 -0.04
C TYR A 155 2.92 21.71 -1.42
N GLY A 156 2.89 23.04 -1.61
CA GLY A 156 2.54 23.68 -2.89
C GLY A 156 1.05 23.92 -3.10
N ILE A 157 0.25 23.74 -2.05
CA ILE A 157 -1.20 23.96 -2.09
C ILE A 157 -1.55 25.04 -1.07
N PRO A 158 -2.12 26.19 -1.51
CA PRO A 158 -2.54 27.25 -0.61
C PRO A 158 -3.88 26.92 0.07
N ASP A 159 -4.22 27.63 1.14
CA ASP A 159 -5.43 27.36 1.95
C ASP A 159 -6.73 27.58 1.16
N GLU A 160 -6.73 28.50 0.20
CA GLU A 160 -7.87 28.75 -0.68
C GLU A 160 -8.22 27.53 -1.53
N GLU A 161 -7.20 26.81 -2.01
CA GLU A 161 -7.35 25.61 -2.82
C GLU A 161 -7.83 24.42 -1.99
N LEU A 162 -7.34 24.27 -0.76
CA LEU A 162 -7.82 23.26 0.18
C LEU A 162 -9.27 23.54 0.62
N SER A 163 -9.63 24.81 0.81
CA SER A 163 -10.99 25.22 1.10
C SER A 163 -11.94 24.94 -0.08
N ARG A 164 -11.52 25.28 -1.31
CA ARG A 164 -12.27 24.93 -2.51
C ARG A 164 -12.47 23.43 -2.62
N LEU A 165 -11.41 22.64 -2.40
CA LEU A 165 -11.49 21.19 -2.46
C LEU A 165 -12.42 20.61 -1.39
N LYS A 166 -12.39 21.13 -0.15
CA LYS A 166 -13.32 20.73 0.90
C LYS A 166 -14.78 20.99 0.51
N ASN A 167 -15.05 22.13 -0.12
CA ASN A 167 -16.41 22.53 -0.50
C ASN A 167 -16.94 21.80 -1.74
N GLU A 168 -16.11 21.68 -2.78
CA GLU A 168 -16.53 21.18 -4.09
C GLU A 168 -16.32 19.66 -4.25
N ASN A 169 -15.30 19.09 -3.61
CA ASN A 169 -14.97 17.68 -3.72
C ASN A 169 -14.39 17.09 -2.40
N PRO A 170 -15.20 17.07 -1.33
CA PRO A 170 -14.75 16.62 0.00
C PRO A 170 -14.26 15.17 0.00
N ALA A 171 -14.85 14.29 -0.81
CA ALA A 171 -14.42 12.90 -0.91
C ALA A 171 -12.96 12.78 -1.38
N GLN A 172 -12.54 13.64 -2.31
CA GLN A 172 -11.19 13.65 -2.83
C GLN A 172 -10.19 14.31 -1.85
N LEU A 173 -10.60 15.34 -1.10
CA LEU A 173 -9.80 15.85 0.02
C LEU A 173 -9.57 14.75 1.07
N LEU A 174 -10.64 14.09 1.49
CA LEU A 174 -10.56 13.00 2.46
C LEU A 174 -9.73 11.81 1.94
N HIS A 175 -9.77 11.54 0.63
CA HIS A 175 -8.94 10.51 0.01
C HIS A 175 -7.47 10.92 0.07
N SER A 176 -7.19 12.20 -0.17
CA SER A 176 -5.81 12.68 -0.15
C SER A 176 -5.19 12.49 1.21
N TYR A 177 -5.88 12.73 2.32
CA TYR A 177 -5.34 12.49 3.66
C TYR A 177 -4.97 11.04 3.94
N VAL A 178 -5.70 10.06 3.41
CA VAL A 178 -5.40 8.64 3.69
C VAL A 178 -4.50 7.99 2.65
N ALA A 179 -4.20 8.69 1.55
CA ALA A 179 -3.51 8.14 0.40
C ALA A 179 -2.11 7.63 0.74
N GLY A 180 -1.34 8.36 1.55
CA GLY A 180 0.00 7.93 1.98
C GLY A 180 -0.02 6.55 2.63
N VAL A 181 -0.89 6.33 3.61
CA VAL A 181 -1.08 5.02 4.28
C VAL A 181 -1.49 3.91 3.31
N GLN A 182 -2.23 4.24 2.26
CA GLN A 182 -2.59 3.28 1.21
C GLN A 182 -1.35 2.79 0.45
N SER A 183 -0.27 3.57 0.40
CA SER A 183 0.98 3.20 -0.27
C SER A 183 1.67 2.00 0.41
N GLU A 184 1.76 1.94 1.73
CA GLU A 184 2.40 0.83 2.45
C GLU A 184 1.57 -0.45 2.35
N ILE A 185 0.24 -0.29 2.37
CA ILE A 185 -0.70 -1.39 2.24
C ILE A 185 -0.63 -1.97 0.83
N HIS A 186 -0.67 -1.12 -0.19
CA HIS A 186 -0.57 -1.54 -1.59
C HIS A 186 0.80 -2.12 -1.92
N SER A 187 1.87 -1.57 -1.34
CA SER A 187 3.22 -2.13 -1.41
C SER A 187 3.25 -3.55 -0.85
N THR A 188 2.67 -3.77 0.33
CA THR A 188 2.59 -5.12 0.93
C THR A 188 1.81 -6.08 0.04
N GLN A 189 0.64 -5.67 -0.46
CA GLN A 189 -0.21 -6.47 -1.34
C GLN A 189 0.56 -6.91 -2.59
N THR A 190 1.14 -5.97 -3.32
CA THR A 190 1.85 -6.22 -4.58
C THR A 190 3.05 -7.12 -4.37
N ASN A 191 3.85 -6.86 -3.34
CA ASN A 191 5.06 -7.63 -3.07
C ASN A 191 4.75 -9.05 -2.58
N VAL A 192 3.75 -9.25 -1.70
CA VAL A 192 3.34 -10.59 -1.25
C VAL A 192 2.80 -11.43 -2.41
N LEU A 193 1.97 -10.85 -3.28
CA LEU A 193 1.45 -11.55 -4.46
C LEU A 193 2.59 -11.95 -5.41
N THR A 194 3.50 -11.02 -5.69
CA THR A 194 4.67 -11.27 -6.55
C THR A 194 5.56 -12.39 -5.99
N ASP A 195 5.86 -12.32 -4.69
CA ASP A 195 6.67 -13.31 -3.98
C ASP A 195 5.97 -14.68 -3.84
N PHE A 196 4.64 -14.72 -3.81
CA PHE A 196 3.89 -15.97 -3.82
C PHE A 196 3.94 -16.64 -5.21
N TYR A 197 3.70 -15.88 -6.28
CA TYR A 197 3.66 -16.41 -7.65
C TYR A 197 5.02 -16.84 -8.17
N ASN A 198 6.10 -16.23 -7.69
CA ASN A 198 7.45 -16.46 -8.15
C ASN A 198 8.30 -17.16 -7.08
N ASN A 199 9.03 -18.21 -7.46
CA ASN A 199 10.01 -18.82 -6.55
C ASN A 199 11.28 -17.96 -6.48
N ARG A 200 11.61 -17.43 -5.30
CA ARG A 200 12.69 -16.43 -5.14
C ARG A 200 13.88 -16.92 -4.30
N SER A 201 15.04 -16.29 -4.50
CA SER A 201 16.24 -16.49 -3.66
C SER A 201 16.19 -15.82 -2.30
N PHE A 202 15.47 -14.72 -2.21
CA PHE A 202 15.15 -14.01 -0.98
C PHE A 202 13.69 -13.53 -1.04
N TYR A 203 13.18 -13.14 0.11
CA TYR A 203 11.83 -12.59 0.24
C TYR A 203 11.87 -11.31 1.09
N LYS A 204 10.92 -10.41 0.86
CA LYS A 204 10.83 -9.13 1.59
C LYS A 204 10.01 -9.25 2.89
N ASN A 205 10.11 -10.38 3.58
CA ASN A 205 9.31 -10.69 4.77
C ASN A 205 9.39 -9.59 5.85
N ALA A 206 10.60 -9.05 6.05
CA ALA A 206 10.84 -7.96 7.00
C ALA A 206 10.18 -6.64 6.59
N LEU A 207 10.05 -6.36 5.29
CA LEU A 207 9.31 -5.20 4.79
C LEU A 207 7.81 -5.33 5.10
N TYR A 208 7.25 -6.54 4.99
CA TYR A 208 5.84 -6.78 5.32
C TYR A 208 5.55 -6.51 6.80
N LEU A 209 6.47 -6.90 7.69
CA LEU A 209 6.39 -6.55 9.10
C LEU A 209 6.49 -5.04 9.31
N TYR A 210 7.45 -4.40 8.66
CA TYR A 210 7.66 -2.96 8.79
C TYR A 210 6.43 -2.17 8.33
N ASN A 211 5.88 -2.46 7.15
CA ASN A 211 4.68 -1.79 6.65
C ASN A 211 3.49 -1.97 7.59
N ALA A 212 3.22 -3.20 8.07
CA ALA A 212 2.14 -3.44 9.02
C ALA A 212 2.34 -2.69 10.35
N TRP A 213 3.58 -2.66 10.85
CA TRP A 213 3.94 -1.89 12.04
C TRP A 213 3.82 -0.39 11.81
N TYR A 214 4.27 0.13 10.68
CA TYR A 214 4.25 1.55 10.32
C TYR A 214 2.81 2.06 10.33
N VAL A 215 1.90 1.37 9.63
CA VAL A 215 0.47 1.73 9.60
C VAL A 215 -0.10 1.74 11.02
N TYR A 216 0.13 0.69 11.82
CA TYR A 216 -0.34 0.67 13.21
C TYR A 216 0.26 1.80 14.05
N ASN A 217 1.56 2.07 13.90
CA ASN A 217 2.26 3.10 14.64
C ASN A 217 1.78 4.51 14.25
N TYR A 218 1.42 4.74 12.99
CA TYR A 218 0.86 6.01 12.54
C TYR A 218 -0.52 6.28 13.13
N PHE A 219 -1.39 5.26 13.20
CA PHE A 219 -2.64 5.33 13.96
C PHE A 219 -2.41 5.49 15.48
N LYS A 220 -1.35 4.87 16.03
CA LYS A 220 -0.98 5.04 17.44
C LYS A 220 -0.56 6.48 17.74
N PHE A 221 0.27 7.08 16.89
CA PHE A 221 0.64 8.49 16.96
C PHE A 221 -0.62 9.38 16.92
N SER A 222 -1.48 9.15 15.93
CA SER A 222 -2.69 9.94 15.68
C SER A 222 -3.78 9.81 16.76
N THR A 223 -3.67 8.82 17.66
CA THR A 223 -4.62 8.61 18.78
C THR A 223 -4.02 8.92 20.15
N GLY A 224 -2.83 9.52 20.18
CA GLY A 224 -2.10 9.81 21.40
C GLY A 224 -1.79 11.30 21.54
N SER A 225 -1.31 11.69 22.73
CA SER A 225 -0.87 13.06 23.03
C SER A 225 0.26 13.57 22.14
N ALA A 226 0.94 12.67 21.40
CA ALA A 226 1.97 13.04 20.45
C ALA A 226 1.40 13.89 19.29
N SER A 227 0.20 13.58 18.77
CA SER A 227 -0.38 14.41 17.70
C SER A 227 -0.81 15.78 18.23
N ASP A 228 -1.36 15.85 19.44
CA ASP A 228 -1.66 17.12 20.13
C ASP A 228 -0.39 17.96 20.34
N SER A 229 0.72 17.32 20.71
CA SER A 229 2.00 18.01 20.90
C SER A 229 2.53 18.57 19.58
N VAL A 230 2.46 17.79 18.48
CA VAL A 230 2.94 18.22 17.16
C VAL A 230 2.11 19.40 16.62
N LYS A 231 0.80 19.45 16.90
CA LYS A 231 -0.05 20.61 16.55
C LYS A 231 0.48 21.92 17.13
N ILE A 232 1.12 21.88 18.30
CA ILE A 232 1.63 23.09 18.99
C ILE A 232 3.09 23.35 18.64
N LEU A 233 3.91 22.29 18.63
CA LEU A 233 5.37 22.42 18.52
C LEU A 233 5.86 22.60 17.08
N ALA A 234 5.17 22.05 16.08
CA ALA A 234 5.62 22.13 14.69
C ALA A 234 5.33 23.48 14.00
N PRO A 235 4.13 24.08 14.10
CA PRO A 235 3.80 25.30 13.37
C PRO A 235 4.77 26.48 13.55
N PRO A 236 5.33 26.75 14.75
CA PRO A 236 6.32 27.82 14.91
C PRO A 236 7.63 27.61 14.13
N HIS A 237 7.87 26.41 13.61
CA HIS A 237 9.04 26.05 12.80
C HIS A 237 8.70 25.83 11.32
N GLU A 238 7.44 26.01 10.94
CA GLU A 238 6.98 25.92 9.55
C GLU A 238 7.01 27.29 8.88
N ASP A 239 6.91 27.28 7.55
CA ASP A 239 6.91 28.50 6.75
C ASP A 239 5.63 29.34 7.05
N PRO A 240 5.74 30.67 7.23
CA PRO A 240 4.58 31.53 7.43
C PRO A 240 3.63 31.55 6.22
N ASP A 241 4.12 31.25 5.01
CA ASP A 241 3.32 31.17 3.80
C ASP A 241 2.67 29.77 3.65
N PRO A 242 1.33 29.66 3.57
CA PRO A 242 0.60 28.39 3.40
C PRO A 242 1.08 27.56 2.21
N PHE A 243 1.61 28.19 1.16
CA PHE A 243 2.09 27.49 -0.03
C PHE A 243 3.24 26.53 0.29
N TYR A 244 4.08 26.86 1.26
CA TYR A 244 5.25 26.07 1.63
C TYR A 244 5.03 25.14 2.82
N ARG A 245 3.81 25.12 3.39
CA ARG A 245 3.45 24.21 4.48
C ARG A 245 2.94 22.88 3.96
N ASP A 246 3.09 21.85 4.79
CA ASP A 246 2.43 20.58 4.57
C ASP A 246 0.91 20.76 4.43
N PHE A 247 0.27 20.03 3.50
CA PHE A 247 -1.14 20.25 3.14
C PHE A 247 -2.12 19.71 4.21
N ALA A 248 -1.72 18.66 4.93
CA ALA A 248 -2.56 17.98 5.90
C ALA A 248 -2.12 18.22 7.36
N GLY A 249 -0.82 18.38 7.57
CA GLY A 249 -0.15 18.44 8.85
C GLY A 249 -0.06 17.07 9.53
N ALA A 250 -1.20 16.55 10.00
CA ALA A 250 -1.30 15.21 10.53
C ALA A 250 -2.46 14.48 9.84
N ASP A 251 -2.12 13.64 8.87
CA ASP A 251 -3.05 13.02 7.92
C ASP A 251 -4.29 12.43 8.56
N LEU A 252 -4.11 11.51 9.52
CA LEU A 252 -5.21 10.70 10.04
C LEU A 252 -6.13 11.49 10.99
N THR A 253 -5.62 12.52 11.68
CA THR A 253 -6.47 13.42 12.47
C THR A 253 -7.16 14.45 11.59
N ALA A 254 -6.49 14.99 10.57
CA ALA A 254 -7.13 15.85 9.55
C ALA A 254 -8.25 15.10 8.80
N TRP A 255 -7.99 13.84 8.42
CA TRP A 255 -8.97 12.94 7.83
C TRP A 255 -10.21 12.78 8.69
N VAL A 256 -10.05 12.42 9.97
CA VAL A 256 -11.18 12.20 10.85
C VAL A 256 -11.91 13.50 11.17
N TYR A 257 -11.19 14.60 11.34
CA TYR A 257 -11.79 15.91 11.59
C TYR A 257 -12.72 16.31 10.45
N ASP A 258 -12.20 16.44 9.23
CA ASP A 258 -13.00 16.88 8.08
C ASP A 258 -14.10 15.86 7.71
N MET A 259 -13.90 14.57 7.99
CA MET A 259 -14.93 13.54 7.76
C MET A 259 -16.12 13.68 8.73
N TYR A 260 -15.88 14.13 9.96
CA TYR A 260 -16.91 14.36 10.98
C TYR A 260 -17.46 15.79 10.99
N THR A 261 -16.78 16.74 10.33
CA THR A 261 -17.23 18.13 10.15
C THR A 261 -17.30 18.53 8.67
N PRO A 262 -18.06 17.79 7.83
CA PRO A 262 -18.06 17.99 6.38
C PRO A 262 -18.64 19.34 5.94
N LEU A 263 -19.46 19.98 6.79
CA LEU A 263 -20.07 21.28 6.51
C LEU A 263 -19.28 22.46 7.12
N GLU A 264 -18.25 22.18 7.91
CA GLU A 264 -17.45 23.22 8.54
C GLU A 264 -16.47 23.81 7.52
N PRO A 265 -16.50 25.14 7.26
CA PRO A 265 -15.52 25.78 6.38
C PRO A 265 -14.09 25.46 6.77
N TYR A 266 -13.20 25.26 5.80
CA TYR A 266 -11.78 24.98 6.06
C TYR A 266 -11.11 26.10 6.87
N GLN A 267 -11.55 27.35 6.67
CA GLN A 267 -11.08 28.55 7.34
C GLN A 267 -11.44 28.63 8.84
N ASN A 268 -12.31 27.76 9.34
CA ASN A 268 -12.67 27.74 10.76
C ASN A 268 -11.61 27.07 11.65
N ARG A 269 -10.57 26.47 11.05
CA ARG A 269 -9.41 25.96 11.78
C ARG A 269 -8.70 27.10 12.51
N ASP A 270 -7.94 26.75 13.55
CA ASP A 270 -7.15 27.72 14.32
C ASP A 270 -6.27 28.56 13.40
N ALA A 271 -6.06 29.84 13.73
CA ALA A 271 -5.13 30.68 12.99
C ALA A 271 -3.70 30.11 13.07
N PHE A 272 -2.95 30.20 11.98
CA PHE A 272 -1.55 29.80 12.00
C PHE A 272 -0.72 30.77 12.86
N PRO A 273 0.14 30.29 13.77
CA PRO A 273 0.91 31.18 14.63
C PRO A 273 1.97 31.94 13.82
N ASN A 274 1.96 33.26 13.93
CA ASN A 274 2.96 34.16 13.31
C ASN A 274 3.07 34.04 11.78
N GLY A 275 1.98 33.70 11.08
CA GLY A 275 1.95 33.60 9.62
C GLY A 275 0.53 33.69 9.07
N ASP A 276 0.38 33.43 7.78
CA ASP A 276 -0.88 33.58 7.07
C ASP A 276 -1.72 32.28 7.12
N GLY A 277 -3.04 32.43 7.04
CA GLY A 277 -3.97 31.31 6.91
C GLY A 277 -4.17 30.50 8.18
N VAL A 278 -4.50 29.22 8.02
CA VAL A 278 -4.90 28.33 9.13
C VAL A 278 -3.82 27.34 9.53
N ASN A 279 -3.84 26.95 10.80
CA ASN A 279 -3.13 25.79 11.30
C ASN A 279 -3.79 24.52 10.76
N ARG A 280 -3.09 23.89 9.81
CA ARG A 280 -3.58 22.66 9.17
C ARG A 280 -3.52 21.45 10.10
N ARG A 281 -2.69 21.50 11.15
CA ARG A 281 -2.53 20.40 12.11
C ARG A 281 -3.74 20.30 13.03
N ILE A 282 -4.36 19.13 13.00
CA ILE A 282 -5.43 18.75 13.92
C ILE A 282 -4.86 17.77 14.94
N GLY A 283 -5.02 18.09 16.22
CA GLY A 283 -4.70 17.20 17.33
C GLY A 283 -5.78 16.14 17.53
N PHE A 284 -5.44 15.06 18.24
CA PHE A 284 -6.42 14.05 18.63
C PHE A 284 -7.51 14.64 19.55
N SER A 285 -7.12 15.59 20.41
CA SER A 285 -8.02 16.26 21.35
C SER A 285 -8.96 17.28 20.69
N ASP A 286 -8.67 17.72 19.46
CA ASP A 286 -9.56 18.57 18.66
C ASP A 286 -10.72 17.78 18.03
N LEU A 287 -10.59 16.46 17.93
CA LEU A 287 -11.63 15.61 17.37
C LEU A 287 -12.82 15.54 18.31
N SER A 288 -14.02 15.51 17.74
CA SER A 288 -15.23 15.17 18.46
C SER A 288 -15.10 13.81 19.15
N LYS A 289 -15.91 13.57 20.19
CA LYS A 289 -15.88 12.29 20.92
C LYS A 289 -16.07 11.08 20.00
N ASP A 290 -16.98 11.18 19.05
CA ASP A 290 -17.23 10.14 18.05
C ASP A 290 -16.05 9.97 17.09
N GLY A 291 -15.42 11.06 16.65
CA GLY A 291 -14.20 11.02 15.85
C GLY A 291 -13.03 10.34 16.57
N GLN A 292 -12.83 10.66 17.85
CA GLN A 292 -11.82 10.00 18.70
C GLN A 292 -12.05 8.49 18.82
N ASP A 293 -13.29 8.08 19.07
CA ASP A 293 -13.64 6.68 19.24
C ASP A 293 -13.56 5.92 17.90
N PHE A 294 -13.92 6.57 16.79
CA PHE A 294 -13.71 6.06 15.45
C PHE A 294 -12.22 5.82 15.15
N LEU A 295 -11.36 6.81 15.38
CA LEU A 295 -9.93 6.69 15.09
C LEU A 295 -9.25 5.63 15.97
N LYS A 296 -9.65 5.50 17.25
CA LYS A 296 -9.24 4.39 18.13
C LYS A 296 -9.66 3.02 17.60
N ARG A 297 -10.86 2.92 17.01
CA ARG A 297 -11.31 1.69 16.33
C ARG A 297 -10.48 1.42 15.10
N GLN A 298 -10.19 2.42 14.26
CA GLN A 298 -9.33 2.27 13.08
C GLN A 298 -7.93 1.77 13.46
N LYS A 299 -7.31 2.32 14.51
CA LYS A 299 -6.06 1.82 15.08
C LYS A 299 -6.12 0.33 15.44
N SER A 300 -7.23 -0.11 16.02
CA SER A 300 -7.39 -1.52 16.39
C SER A 300 -7.54 -2.41 15.15
N LEU A 301 -8.28 -1.93 14.14
CA LEU A 301 -8.45 -2.64 12.88
C LEU A 301 -7.17 -2.73 12.06
N SER A 302 -6.27 -1.74 12.15
CA SER A 302 -5.01 -1.77 11.40
C SER A 302 -4.08 -2.92 11.81
N LEU A 303 -4.27 -3.52 12.99
CA LEU A 303 -3.61 -4.76 13.39
C LEU A 303 -3.93 -5.95 12.47
N LEU A 304 -5.01 -5.90 11.68
CA LEU A 304 -5.31 -6.91 10.65
C LEU A 304 -4.19 -7.01 9.60
N ASN A 305 -3.42 -5.94 9.37
CA ASN A 305 -2.24 -5.96 8.49
C ASN A 305 -1.13 -6.91 8.97
N LEU A 306 -1.16 -7.33 10.25
CA LEU A 306 -0.25 -8.36 10.78
C LEU A 306 -0.74 -9.80 10.51
N VAL A 307 -1.96 -9.98 10.00
CA VAL A 307 -2.49 -11.29 9.59
C VAL A 307 -1.94 -11.62 8.20
N ASN A 308 -0.64 -11.87 8.16
CA ASN A 308 0.10 -12.23 6.95
C ASN A 308 1.22 -13.23 7.32
N PRO A 309 1.07 -14.53 6.99
CA PRO A 309 2.08 -15.54 7.30
C PRO A 309 3.46 -15.26 6.69
N SER A 310 3.55 -14.47 5.61
CA SER A 310 4.82 -14.08 5.00
C SER A 310 5.70 -13.24 5.91
N ILE A 311 5.10 -12.48 6.84
CA ILE A 311 5.85 -11.82 7.94
C ILE A 311 6.70 -12.84 8.70
N PHE A 312 6.18 -14.04 8.92
CA PHE A 312 6.85 -15.13 9.62
C PHE A 312 7.51 -16.12 8.66
N MET A 313 7.93 -15.65 7.48
CA MET A 313 8.65 -16.41 6.45
C MET A 313 7.86 -17.59 5.84
N ILE A 314 6.53 -17.62 6.01
CA ILE A 314 5.65 -18.58 5.34
C ILE A 314 5.11 -17.90 4.08
N ASN A 315 5.81 -18.10 2.96
CA ASN A 315 5.48 -17.43 1.69
C ASN A 315 4.61 -18.26 0.77
N LYS A 316 4.44 -19.56 1.07
CA LYS A 316 3.66 -20.50 0.26
C LYS A 316 3.34 -21.75 1.08
N ILE A 317 2.06 -22.12 1.14
CA ILE A 317 1.60 -23.39 1.71
C ILE A 317 1.34 -24.35 0.55
N LYS A 318 2.14 -25.42 0.45
CA LYS A 318 1.98 -26.46 -0.57
C LYS A 318 1.02 -27.54 -0.06
N VAL A 319 -0.10 -27.74 -0.76
CA VAL A 319 -1.09 -28.79 -0.47
C VAL A 319 -0.78 -30.06 -1.26
N SER A 320 -0.38 -29.90 -2.52
CA SER A 320 0.08 -30.99 -3.40
C SER A 320 1.14 -30.46 -4.38
N GLY A 321 1.69 -31.32 -5.23
CA GLY A 321 2.60 -30.90 -6.31
C GLY A 321 1.98 -29.90 -7.30
N ASN A 322 0.65 -29.81 -7.37
CA ASN A 322 -0.07 -28.94 -8.30
C ASN A 322 -0.94 -27.89 -7.60
N LEU A 323 -0.95 -27.82 -6.27
CA LEU A 323 -1.77 -26.87 -5.53
C LEU A 323 -0.95 -26.24 -4.40
N SER A 324 -0.86 -24.92 -4.44
CA SER A 324 -0.35 -24.13 -3.33
C SER A 324 -1.18 -22.88 -3.14
N PHE A 325 -1.19 -22.35 -1.92
CA PHE A 325 -1.89 -21.12 -1.59
C PHE A 325 -1.15 -20.36 -0.50
N LEU A 326 -1.52 -19.11 -0.34
CA LEU A 326 -1.24 -18.29 0.82
C LEU A 326 -2.53 -17.51 1.12
N PHE A 327 -2.68 -16.99 2.33
CA PHE A 327 -3.73 -16.02 2.60
C PHE A 327 -3.15 -14.89 3.44
N PHE A 328 -3.75 -13.71 3.35
CA PHE A 328 -3.44 -12.59 4.23
C PHE A 328 -4.65 -11.64 4.31
N MET A 329 -4.73 -10.84 5.37
CA MET A 329 -5.72 -9.78 5.50
C MET A 329 -5.07 -8.41 5.42
N GLN A 330 -5.84 -7.43 4.95
CA GLN A 330 -5.44 -6.03 5.00
C GLN A 330 -6.59 -5.16 5.49
N TYR A 331 -6.22 -4.15 6.27
CA TYR A 331 -7.04 -3.00 6.62
C TYR A 331 -6.49 -1.79 5.85
N THR A 332 -7.39 -1.06 5.21
CA THR A 332 -7.08 0.15 4.45
C THR A 332 -7.99 1.30 4.88
N PRO A 333 -7.44 2.45 5.34
CA PRO A 333 -8.28 3.64 5.53
C PRO A 333 -8.73 4.18 4.18
N THR A 334 -9.98 4.62 4.12
CA THR A 334 -10.59 5.19 2.91
C THR A 334 -11.30 6.49 3.27
N HIS A 335 -11.54 7.34 2.29
CA HIS A 335 -12.21 8.63 2.54
C HIS A 335 -13.63 8.50 3.11
N PHE A 336 -14.30 7.37 2.89
CA PHE A 336 -15.59 7.05 3.48
C PHE A 336 -15.52 6.13 4.71
N GLY A 337 -14.33 5.88 5.27
CA GLY A 337 -14.15 5.03 6.45
C GLY A 337 -13.00 4.04 6.28
N ASN A 338 -13.29 2.79 5.94
CA ASN A 338 -12.23 1.79 5.70
C ASN A 338 -12.66 0.68 4.75
N GLU A 339 -11.67 -0.06 4.30
CA GLU A 339 -11.82 -1.34 3.63
C GLU A 339 -11.05 -2.40 4.44
N ILE A 340 -11.64 -3.60 4.54
CA ILE A 340 -10.98 -4.79 5.05
C ILE A 340 -11.03 -5.85 3.95
N ALA A 341 -9.88 -6.33 3.51
CA ALA A 341 -9.76 -7.40 2.54
C ALA A 341 -9.22 -8.69 3.16
N PHE A 342 -9.73 -9.80 2.66
CA PHE A 342 -9.09 -11.11 2.75
C PHE A 342 -8.61 -11.50 1.36
N TYR A 343 -7.30 -11.72 1.21
CA TYR A 343 -6.67 -12.16 -0.02
C TYR A 343 -6.30 -13.64 0.08
N LEU A 344 -6.59 -14.38 -0.98
CA LEU A 344 -6.24 -15.78 -1.16
C LEU A 344 -5.57 -15.94 -2.54
N PRO A 345 -4.27 -15.65 -2.67
CA PRO A 345 -3.53 -16.09 -3.83
C PRO A 345 -3.34 -17.61 -3.81
N PHE A 346 -3.53 -18.24 -4.96
CA PHE A 346 -3.34 -19.67 -5.11
C PHE A 346 -2.80 -20.01 -6.50
N LYS A 347 -2.13 -21.15 -6.59
CA LYS A 347 -1.56 -21.68 -7.82
C LYS A 347 -2.10 -23.08 -8.06
N ILE A 348 -2.73 -23.28 -9.21
CA ILE A 348 -3.18 -24.59 -9.70
C ILE A 348 -2.35 -24.93 -10.94
N LYS A 349 -1.55 -26.00 -10.85
CA LYS A 349 -0.52 -26.35 -11.84
C LYS A 349 0.44 -25.16 -12.04
N GLN A 350 0.45 -24.56 -13.23
CA GLN A 350 1.27 -23.39 -13.56
C GLN A 350 0.48 -22.08 -13.54
N THR A 351 -0.82 -22.11 -13.23
CA THR A 351 -1.69 -20.94 -13.32
C THR A 351 -1.74 -20.20 -12.00
N ASN A 352 -1.32 -18.93 -12.01
CA ASN A 352 -1.38 -18.03 -10.87
C ASN A 352 -2.76 -17.37 -10.79
N GLN A 353 -3.39 -17.44 -9.62
CA GLN A 353 -4.74 -16.94 -9.40
C GLN A 353 -4.84 -16.15 -8.10
N LEU A 354 -5.79 -15.23 -8.05
CA LEU A 354 -6.15 -14.46 -6.87
C LEU A 354 -7.66 -14.53 -6.68
N PHE A 355 -8.09 -14.83 -5.46
CA PHE A 355 -9.42 -14.50 -4.99
C PHE A 355 -9.29 -13.51 -3.83
N ALA A 356 -10.12 -12.48 -3.80
CA ALA A 356 -10.23 -11.60 -2.65
C ALA A 356 -11.67 -11.26 -2.32
N LEU A 357 -11.94 -11.13 -1.02
CA LEU A 357 -13.21 -10.65 -0.48
C LEU A 357 -12.95 -9.32 0.23
N HIS A 358 -13.67 -8.29 -0.18
CA HIS A 358 -13.58 -6.94 0.37
C HIS A 358 -14.82 -6.62 1.19
N THR A 359 -14.62 -5.94 2.31
CA THR A 359 -15.69 -5.30 3.08
C THR A 359 -15.38 -3.82 3.23
N TYR A 360 -16.14 -2.98 2.56
CA TYR A 360 -16.08 -1.52 2.67
C TYR A 360 -17.01 -1.07 3.80
N GLN A 361 -16.53 -0.22 4.69
CA GLN A 361 -17.28 0.24 5.86
C GLN A 361 -17.31 1.76 5.92
N ASN A 362 -18.51 2.31 6.09
CA ASN A 362 -18.71 3.70 6.50
C ASN A 362 -19.28 3.76 7.92
N MET A 363 -19.88 4.88 8.34
CA MET A 363 -20.39 5.06 9.70
C MET A 363 -21.37 3.94 10.12
N GLN A 364 -22.30 3.57 9.24
CA GLN A 364 -23.49 2.77 9.59
C GLN A 364 -23.63 1.48 8.78
N LYS A 365 -22.96 1.36 7.64
CA LYS A 365 -23.14 0.27 6.68
C LYS A 365 -21.83 -0.46 6.40
N SER A 366 -21.99 -1.67 5.92
CA SER A 366 -20.93 -2.47 5.34
C SER A 366 -21.37 -2.91 3.96
N TYR A 367 -20.46 -2.82 3.01
CA TYR A 367 -20.67 -3.16 1.61
C TYR A 367 -19.64 -4.19 1.19
N LEU A 368 -19.98 -5.03 0.22
CA LEU A 368 -19.14 -6.16 -0.18
C LEU A 368 -18.48 -5.90 -1.53
N GLY A 369 -17.27 -6.43 -1.70
CA GLY A 369 -16.63 -6.56 -2.99
C GLY A 369 -15.96 -7.90 -3.17
N LEU A 370 -15.76 -8.29 -4.42
CA LEU A 370 -15.12 -9.54 -4.82
C LEU A 370 -14.10 -9.23 -5.91
N GLN A 371 -12.91 -9.79 -5.75
CA GLN A 371 -11.86 -9.74 -6.77
C GLN A 371 -11.53 -11.16 -7.20
N TYR A 372 -11.40 -11.34 -8.51
CA TYR A 372 -10.79 -12.53 -9.10
C TYR A 372 -9.74 -12.12 -10.12
N GLY A 373 -8.58 -12.76 -10.08
CA GLY A 373 -7.49 -12.51 -11.00
C GLY A 373 -6.85 -13.80 -11.48
N ILE A 374 -6.38 -13.79 -12.71
CA ILE A 374 -5.57 -14.86 -13.31
C ILE A 374 -4.36 -14.23 -13.99
N PHE A 375 -3.17 -14.77 -13.73
CA PHE A 375 -1.91 -14.12 -14.11
C PHE A 375 -0.96 -15.10 -14.78
N GLU A 376 -0.09 -14.55 -15.64
CA GLU A 376 1.03 -15.24 -16.29
C GLU A 376 0.62 -16.49 -17.10
N ILE A 377 -0.55 -16.44 -17.75
CA ILE A 377 -0.98 -17.47 -18.69
C ILE A 377 -0.14 -17.36 -19.95
N SER A 378 0.44 -18.47 -20.40
CA SER A 378 1.14 -18.56 -21.69
C SER A 378 0.26 -19.28 -22.71
N PRO A 379 -0.64 -18.58 -23.44
CA PRO A 379 -1.55 -19.23 -24.39
C PRO A 379 -0.84 -19.75 -25.65
N PHE A 380 0.37 -19.26 -25.95
CA PHE A 380 1.13 -19.65 -27.13
C PHE A 380 2.30 -20.58 -26.78
N HIS A 381 2.60 -21.52 -27.68
CA HIS A 381 3.68 -22.50 -27.54
C HIS A 381 5.06 -21.85 -27.39
N ASN A 382 5.29 -20.68 -28.00
CA ASN A 382 6.57 -19.98 -27.96
C ASN A 382 6.87 -19.28 -26.63
N LYS A 383 5.89 -19.22 -25.71
CA LYS A 383 5.97 -18.56 -24.39
C LYS A 383 6.50 -17.12 -24.41
N LYS A 384 6.44 -16.44 -25.56
CA LYS A 384 6.91 -15.05 -25.69
C LYS A 384 5.91 -14.05 -25.11
N ILE A 385 4.65 -14.44 -24.99
CA ILE A 385 3.58 -13.60 -24.47
C ILE A 385 2.99 -14.27 -23.24
N LEU A 386 2.97 -13.54 -22.13
CA LEU A 386 2.23 -13.89 -20.93
C LEU A 386 1.04 -12.94 -20.79
N LEU A 387 -0.14 -13.50 -20.61
CA LEU A 387 -1.38 -12.77 -20.42
C LEU A 387 -1.86 -12.90 -18.98
N GLY A 388 -2.55 -11.86 -18.51
CA GLY A 388 -3.27 -11.87 -17.26
C GLY A 388 -4.47 -10.95 -17.32
N GLY A 389 -5.33 -11.07 -16.33
CA GLY A 389 -6.45 -10.17 -16.15
C GLY A 389 -7.05 -10.29 -14.77
N SER A 390 -7.76 -9.24 -14.37
CA SER A 390 -8.51 -9.23 -13.13
C SER A 390 -9.86 -8.55 -13.28
N LEU A 391 -10.81 -9.01 -12.48
CA LEU A 391 -12.13 -8.43 -12.31
C LEU A 391 -12.31 -8.13 -10.83
N ASN A 392 -12.64 -6.90 -10.51
CA ASN A 392 -13.10 -6.47 -9.19
C ASN A 392 -14.53 -5.95 -9.34
N VAL A 393 -15.43 -6.42 -8.49
CA VAL A 393 -16.81 -5.91 -8.40
C VAL A 393 -17.07 -5.50 -6.96
N TRP A 394 -17.78 -4.41 -6.76
CA TRP A 394 -18.06 -3.88 -5.43
C TRP A 394 -19.44 -3.26 -5.33
N SER A 395 -19.93 -3.22 -4.10
CA SER A 395 -20.83 -2.19 -3.63
C SER A 395 -20.04 -1.28 -2.69
N GLN A 396 -20.22 0.02 -2.80
CA GLN A 396 -19.59 1.04 -1.97
C GLN A 396 -20.61 2.15 -1.66
N PRO A 397 -20.36 3.06 -0.70
CA PRO A 397 -21.20 4.24 -0.47
C PRO A 397 -21.57 4.97 -1.76
N GLU A 398 -22.86 5.29 -1.94
CA GLU A 398 -23.40 5.81 -3.20
C GLU A 398 -22.73 7.10 -3.67
N ASN A 399 -22.53 8.05 -2.74
CA ASN A 399 -21.87 9.32 -2.97
C ASN A 399 -20.44 9.31 -2.44
N GLN A 400 -19.87 8.12 -2.19
CA GLN A 400 -18.53 7.97 -1.63
C GLN A 400 -18.39 8.71 -0.28
N SER A 401 -19.47 8.81 0.51
CA SER A 401 -19.51 9.55 1.77
C SER A 401 -19.54 8.65 3.01
N TYR A 402 -18.91 9.13 4.08
CA TYR A 402 -18.92 8.47 5.40
C TYR A 402 -20.33 8.28 5.97
N PHE A 403 -21.26 9.17 5.63
CA PHE A 403 -22.63 9.20 6.16
C PHE A 403 -23.69 8.63 5.21
N ASP A 404 -23.29 8.12 4.04
CA ASP A 404 -24.24 7.50 3.10
C ASP A 404 -24.97 6.32 3.75
N LYS A 405 -26.26 6.16 3.40
CA LYS A 405 -27.13 5.08 3.91
C LYS A 405 -27.36 3.99 2.88
N THR A 406 -27.05 4.28 1.63
CA THR A 406 -27.24 3.45 0.44
C THR A 406 -25.89 3.13 -0.19
N GLY A 407 -25.87 2.18 -1.12
CA GLY A 407 -24.66 1.81 -1.84
C GLY A 407 -24.89 1.78 -3.34
N LYS A 408 -23.81 2.05 -4.09
CA LYS A 408 -23.76 1.97 -5.54
C LYS A 408 -22.87 0.80 -5.95
N PHE A 409 -23.32 0.05 -6.94
CA PHE A 409 -22.54 -1.02 -7.54
C PHE A 409 -21.50 -0.45 -8.51
N GLY A 410 -20.32 -1.02 -8.52
CA GLY A 410 -19.25 -0.68 -9.43
C GLY A 410 -18.29 -1.84 -9.64
N GLY A 411 -17.27 -1.60 -10.46
CA GLY A 411 -16.26 -2.60 -10.76
C GLY A 411 -15.09 -2.05 -11.56
N ASN A 412 -14.08 -2.89 -11.67
CA ASN A 412 -12.89 -2.69 -12.49
C ASN A 412 -12.58 -3.98 -13.25
N ILE A 413 -12.21 -3.84 -14.52
CA ILE A 413 -11.61 -4.91 -15.30
C ILE A 413 -10.24 -4.44 -15.81
N GLU A 414 -9.24 -5.29 -15.67
CA GLU A 414 -7.90 -5.07 -16.19
C GLU A 414 -7.43 -6.29 -16.97
N LEU A 415 -6.73 -6.03 -18.08
CA LEU A 415 -6.06 -7.01 -18.91
C LEU A 415 -4.59 -6.60 -19.02
N GLN A 416 -3.70 -7.56 -18.89
CA GLN A 416 -2.27 -7.35 -18.98
C GLN A 416 -1.66 -8.29 -20.01
N GLY A 417 -0.76 -7.75 -20.84
CA GLY A 417 0.14 -8.52 -21.69
C GLY A 417 1.59 -8.18 -21.37
N ASN A 418 2.41 -9.21 -21.17
CA ASN A 418 3.86 -9.08 -21.06
C ASN A 418 4.51 -9.78 -22.26
N TYR A 419 5.34 -9.08 -23.01
CA TYR A 419 6.06 -9.59 -24.17
C TYR A 419 7.56 -9.72 -23.85
N ASN A 420 8.10 -10.92 -23.97
CA ASN A 420 9.50 -11.23 -23.70
C ASN A 420 10.40 -10.67 -24.83
N LEU A 421 11.23 -9.69 -24.48
CA LEU A 421 12.21 -9.04 -25.35
C LEU A 421 13.54 -9.80 -25.41
N GLY A 422 13.72 -10.80 -24.53
CA GLY A 422 14.94 -11.58 -24.38
C GLY A 422 15.87 -11.04 -23.28
N ARG A 423 16.87 -11.85 -22.89
CA ARG A 423 17.88 -11.50 -21.86
C ARG A 423 17.29 -11.03 -20.52
N GLY A 424 16.14 -11.59 -20.14
CA GLY A 424 15.44 -11.24 -18.91
C GLY A 424 14.56 -10.00 -19.00
N PHE A 425 14.50 -9.30 -20.15
CA PHE A 425 13.63 -8.14 -20.34
C PHE A 425 12.27 -8.53 -20.91
N SER A 426 11.23 -7.85 -20.46
CA SER A 426 9.91 -7.87 -21.09
C SER A 426 9.28 -6.47 -21.12
N SER A 427 8.46 -6.22 -22.13
CA SER A 427 7.59 -5.04 -22.18
C SER A 427 6.21 -5.42 -21.66
N ARG A 428 5.61 -4.54 -20.86
CA ARG A 428 4.27 -4.70 -20.30
C ARG A 428 3.32 -3.67 -20.89
N LEU A 429 2.12 -4.13 -21.21
CA LEU A 429 0.96 -3.29 -21.49
C LEU A 429 -0.19 -3.75 -20.59
N THR A 430 -0.77 -2.83 -19.83
CA THR A 430 -2.01 -3.04 -19.08
C THR A 430 -3.06 -2.11 -19.62
N ILE A 431 -4.25 -2.64 -19.92
CA ILE A 431 -5.43 -1.87 -20.30
C ILE A 431 -6.58 -2.24 -19.36
N GLY A 432 -7.44 -1.29 -19.04
CA GLY A 432 -8.56 -1.55 -18.15
C GLY A 432 -9.58 -0.44 -18.13
N TYR A 433 -10.65 -0.69 -17.40
CA TYR A 433 -11.70 0.27 -17.15
C TYR A 433 -12.27 0.06 -15.76
N LYS A 434 -12.41 1.17 -15.04
CA LYS A 434 -13.01 1.24 -13.71
C LYS A 434 -14.24 2.14 -13.76
N THR A 435 -15.33 1.73 -13.13
CA THR A 435 -16.51 2.59 -12.87
C THR A 435 -16.26 3.53 -11.69
N ASP A 436 -17.23 4.38 -11.36
CA ASP A 436 -17.16 5.15 -10.11
C ASP A 436 -16.96 4.24 -8.89
N GLY A 437 -16.22 4.75 -7.91
CA GLY A 437 -15.87 4.07 -6.67
C GLY A 437 -14.39 4.23 -6.31
N TRP A 438 -14.00 3.81 -5.13
CA TRP A 438 -12.61 3.75 -4.69
C TRP A 438 -11.97 2.41 -5.06
N MET A 439 -10.69 2.44 -5.41
CA MET A 439 -9.85 1.26 -5.56
C MET A 439 -8.43 1.62 -5.12
N ILE A 440 -7.78 0.75 -4.34
CA ILE A 440 -6.39 0.96 -3.93
C ILE A 440 -5.46 1.11 -5.14
N GLY A 441 -4.49 2.00 -5.06
CA GLY A 441 -3.55 2.28 -6.16
C GLY A 441 -4.17 3.03 -7.35
N ASN A 442 -5.34 3.67 -7.16
CA ASN A 442 -5.97 4.53 -8.15
C ASN A 442 -6.44 5.84 -7.48
N PRO A 443 -5.99 7.02 -7.95
CA PRO A 443 -6.35 8.29 -7.31
C PRO A 443 -7.75 8.79 -7.67
N TYR A 444 -8.41 8.20 -8.67
CA TYR A 444 -9.68 8.69 -9.18
C TYR A 444 -10.87 7.96 -8.55
N LEU A 445 -11.82 8.74 -8.02
CA LEU A 445 -13.11 8.22 -7.56
C LEU A 445 -14.14 8.07 -8.69
N SER A 446 -13.95 8.78 -9.79
CA SER A 446 -14.78 8.67 -11.00
C SER A 446 -14.36 7.51 -11.88
N SER A 447 -15.22 7.16 -12.84
CA SER A 447 -14.91 6.19 -13.88
C SER A 447 -13.72 6.61 -14.74
N LYS A 448 -12.80 5.68 -15.04
CA LYS A 448 -11.59 5.95 -15.82
C LYS A 448 -11.19 4.76 -16.69
N VAL A 449 -10.67 5.06 -17.87
CA VAL A 449 -9.90 4.12 -18.70
C VAL A 449 -8.46 4.08 -18.19
N LEU A 450 -7.94 2.89 -17.96
CA LEU A 450 -6.59 2.67 -17.44
C LEU A 450 -5.71 2.16 -18.57
N ILE A 451 -4.62 2.86 -18.90
CA ILE A 451 -3.64 2.41 -19.90
C ILE A 451 -2.26 2.64 -19.32
N LYS A 452 -1.49 1.57 -19.17
CA LYS A 452 -0.16 1.60 -18.58
C LYS A 452 0.81 0.82 -19.46
N ALA A 453 1.98 1.39 -19.72
CA ALA A 453 3.04 0.75 -20.46
C ALA A 453 4.34 0.81 -19.66
N GLY A 454 5.10 -0.29 -19.67
CA GLY A 454 6.30 -0.41 -18.86
C GLY A 454 7.27 -1.46 -19.34
N LEU A 455 8.38 -1.56 -18.62
CA LEU A 455 9.41 -2.56 -18.78
C LEU A 455 9.54 -3.37 -17.49
N ALA A 456 9.90 -4.63 -17.66
CA ALA A 456 10.22 -5.52 -16.57
C ALA A 456 11.57 -6.19 -16.86
N PHE A 457 12.36 -6.38 -15.81
CA PHE A 457 13.60 -7.14 -15.85
C PHE A 457 13.53 -8.26 -14.81
N ARG A 458 13.98 -9.45 -15.22
CA ARG A 458 14.02 -10.66 -14.40
C ARG A 458 15.39 -11.31 -14.53
N LEU A 459 16.10 -11.43 -13.42
CA LEU A 459 17.30 -12.24 -13.31
C LEU A 459 16.92 -13.59 -12.70
N VAL A 460 17.22 -14.68 -13.41
CA VAL A 460 16.87 -16.05 -13.01
C VAL A 460 18.15 -16.87 -12.88
N GLU A 461 18.28 -17.60 -11.77
CA GLU A 461 19.23 -18.69 -11.63
C GLU A 461 18.54 -20.00 -12.05
N SER A 462 19.07 -20.69 -13.05
CA SER A 462 18.70 -22.07 -13.36
C SER A 462 19.27 -22.99 -12.29
N ILE A 463 18.41 -23.76 -11.61
CA ILE A 463 18.81 -24.74 -10.58
C ILE A 463 19.37 -26.02 -11.21
#